data_AF-A0A3B0VZX0-F1
#
_entry.id   AF-A0A3B0VZX0-F1
#
_cell.length_a   1.000
_cell.length_b   1.000
_cell.length_c   1.000
_cell.angle_alpha   90.00
_cell.angle_beta   90.00
_cell.angle_gamma   90.00
#
_symmetry.space_group_name_H-M   'P 1'
#
loop_
_entity.id
_entity.type
_entity.pdbx_description
1 polymer ?
#
loop_
_entity_poly.entity_id
_entity_poly.type
_entity_poly.pdbx_seq_one_letter_code
_entity_poly.pdbx_strand_id
1 'polypeptide(L)' 'EIGLISGYDMTPEAALTKLAYLLTVEPDLNRVKGKMQQDMRGELTRT' A
#
# COMPACT_ATOMS: atom_id res chain seq x y z
N GLU A 1 8.67 -0.74 -16.54
CA GLU A 1 8.03 -1.52 -15.45
C GLU A 1 6.52 -1.52 -15.62
N ILE A 2 5.85 -2.63 -15.32
CA ILE A 2 4.40 -2.81 -15.53
C ILE A 2 3.51 -2.30 -14.38
N GLY A 3 4.09 -1.55 -13.42
CA GLY A 3 3.33 -0.95 -12.30
C GLY A 3 3.00 -1.90 -11.14
N LEU A 4 3.69 -3.04 -11.03
CA LEU A 4 3.54 -3.96 -9.90
C LEU A 4 4.09 -3.34 -8.60
N ILE A 5 3.37 -3.49 -7.50
CA ILE A 5 3.74 -3.00 -6.16
C ILE A 5 3.77 -4.21 -5.22
N SER A 6 4.84 -4.37 -4.44
CA SER A 6 4.91 -5.42 -3.41
C SER A 6 4.01 -5.09 -2.23
N GLY A 7 3.18 -6.06 -1.83
CA GLY A 7 2.40 -6.01 -0.59
C GLY A 7 3.11 -6.59 0.64
N TYR A 8 4.31 -7.19 0.47
CA TYR A 8 5.07 -7.89 1.51
C TYR A 8 4.21 -8.91 2.30
N ASP A 9 4.14 -8.81 3.62
CA ASP A 9 3.41 -9.69 4.54
C ASP A 9 1.98 -9.20 4.84
N MET A 10 1.50 -8.15 4.15
CA MET A 10 0.10 -7.73 4.28
C MET A 10 -0.85 -8.87 3.92
N THR A 11 -1.94 -9.02 4.68
CA THR A 11 -3.06 -9.84 4.22
C THR A 11 -3.65 -9.24 2.94
N PRO A 12 -4.22 -10.04 2.03
CA PRO A 12 -4.83 -9.53 0.80
C PRO A 12 -5.92 -8.47 1.08
N GLU A 13 -6.70 -8.64 2.14
CA GLU A 13 -7.75 -7.71 2.56
C GLU A 13 -7.17 -6.37 3.02
N ALA A 14 -6.05 -6.40 3.76
CA ALA A 14 -5.37 -5.19 4.20
C ALA A 14 -4.75 -4.45 3.01
N ALA A 15 -4.12 -5.15 2.08
CA ALA A 15 -3.57 -4.56 0.85
C ALA A 15 -4.67 -3.91 0.00
N LEU A 16 -5.79 -4.60 -0.21
CA LEU A 16 -6.94 -4.06 -0.96
C LEU A 16 -7.52 -2.81 -0.27
N THR A 17 -7.77 -2.89 1.03
CA THR A 17 -8.39 -1.79 1.80
C THR A 17 -7.47 -0.58 1.86
N LYS A 18 -6.17 -0.79 2.08
CA LYS A 18 -5.16 0.26 2.11
C LYS A 18 -5.02 0.94 0.74
N LEU A 19 -4.99 0.16 -0.35
CA LEU A 19 -4.94 0.71 -1.70
C LEU A 19 -6.19 1.54 -1.99
N ALA A 20 -7.39 1.00 -1.70
CA ALA A 20 -8.65 1.71 -1.89
C ALA A 20 -8.67 3.03 -1.10
N TYR A 21 -8.23 3.02 0.15
CA TYR A 21 -8.09 4.22 0.97
C TYR A 21 -7.11 5.23 0.33
N LEU A 22 -5.88 4.81 0.01
CA LEU A 22 -4.85 5.70 -0.52
C LEU A 22 -5.26 6.38 -1.84
N LEU A 23 -5.95 5.66 -2.72
CA LEU A 23 -6.46 6.22 -3.97
C LEU A 23 -7.51 7.32 -3.76
N THR A 24 -8.16 7.39 -2.60
CA THR A 24 -9.12 8.46 -2.28
C THR A 24 -8.49 9.69 -1.62
N VAL A 25 -7.32 9.52 -0.96
CA VAL A 25 -6.71 10.58 -0.13
C VAL A 25 -5.37 11.10 -0.65
N GLU A 26 -4.71 10.40 -1.57
CA GLU A 26 -3.41 10.77 -2.10
C GLU A 26 -3.48 10.92 -3.63
N PRO A 27 -3.36 12.16 -4.17
CA PRO A 27 -3.45 12.39 -5.61
C PRO A 27 -2.19 11.97 -6.38
N ASP A 28 -1.04 11.83 -5.72
CA ASP A 28 0.20 11.40 -6.38
C ASP A 28 0.39 9.88 -6.32
N LEU A 29 0.31 9.22 -7.47
CA LEU A 29 0.49 7.77 -7.59
C LEU A 29 1.86 7.27 -7.11
N ASN A 30 2.93 8.08 -7.22
CA ASN A 30 4.24 7.69 -6.71
C ASN A 30 4.22 7.67 -5.17
N ARG A 31 3.47 8.57 -4.56
CA ARG A 31 3.24 8.57 -3.11
C ARG A 31 2.32 7.44 -2.69
N VAL A 32 1.31 7.07 -3.49
CA VAL A 32 0.48 5.87 -3.25
C VAL A 32 1.37 4.62 -3.23
N LYS A 33 2.25 4.44 -4.22
CA LYS A 33 3.20 3.32 -4.27
C LYS A 33 4.08 3.27 -3.03
N GLY A 34 4.66 4.40 -2.65
CA GLY A 34 5.50 4.50 -1.45
C GLY A 34 4.72 4.19 -0.16
N LYS A 35 3.50 4.72 -0.02
CA LYS A 35 2.64 4.50 1.15
C LYS A 35 2.13 3.05 1.25
N MET A 36 1.90 2.37 0.14
CA MET A 36 1.56 0.94 0.14
C MET A 36 2.64 0.08 0.82
N GLN A 37 3.90 0.51 0.77
CA GLN A 37 5.06 -0.19 1.33
C GLN A 37 5.50 0.34 2.72
N GLN A 38 4.71 1.22 3.33
CA GLN A 38 4.95 1.76 4.67
C GLN A 38 3.93 1.21 5.64
N ASP A 39 4.35 0.77 6.82
CA ASP A 39 3.41 0.42 7.88
C ASP A 39 2.66 1.68 8.34
N MET A 40 1.33 1.67 8.22
CA MET A 40 0.48 2.80 8.63
C MET A 40 -0.33 2.48 9.89
N ARG A 41 -0.76 1.23 10.07
CA ARG A 41 -1.72 0.79 11.10
C ARG A 41 -1.43 -0.64 11.60
N GLY A 42 -0.21 -1.15 11.43
CA GLY A 42 0.20 -2.51 11.80
C GLY A 42 -0.17 -3.56 10.75
N GLU A 43 -0.55 -3.16 9.53
CA GLU A 43 -0.92 -4.08 8.46
C GLU A 43 0.28 -4.76 7.79
N LEU A 44 1.47 -4.19 7.98
CA LEU A 44 2.70 -4.56 7.31
C LEU A 44 3.82 -4.61 8.36
N THR A 45 4.64 -5.66 8.35
CA THR A 45 5.89 -5.69 9.12
C THR A 45 7.08 -5.53 8.19
N ARG A 46 8.01 -4.64 8.52
CA ARG A 46 9.31 -4.59 7.83
C ARG A 46 10.19 -5.72 8.36
N THR A 47 9.93 -6.95 7.91
CA THR A 47 10.89 -8.05 8.00
C THR A 47 11.99 -7.90 6.97
#